data_AF-A0A5C5XUB5-F1
#
_entry.id   AF-A0A5C5XUB5-F1
#
_cell.length_a   1.000
_cell.length_b   1.000
_cell.length_c   1.000
_cell.angle_alpha   90.00
_cell.angle_beta   90.00
_cell.angle_gamma   90.00
#
_symmetry.space_group_name_H-M   'P 1'
#
loop_
_entity.id
_entity.type
_entity.pdbx_description
1 polymer ?
#
loop_
_entity_poly.entity_id
_entity_poly.type
_entity_poly.pdbx_seq_one_letter_code
_entity_poly.pdbx_strand_id
1 'polypeptide(L)'
;MNAKTEPDIDPAAQARPSTPADHRLRTDDGKCSVVFSWCADRYAHVIESTDGSRLLSVEGTPADDWPSSATISQLSTEVIDGRPTVLGVGSSGTTHFSVSVQMELTGNAGPALRFDWAARLARPLSAADIANTAASSEKQSLAWLGSTYHSPTGTPAHWNIETIASTSMEQDSDDSRGKLSLQPTSMDDVRTVEWSYRIKIG
;
A
#
# COMPACT_ATOMS: atom_id res chain seq x y z
N MET A 1 11.82 41.86 48.72
CA MET A 1 10.96 41.78 47.52
C MET A 1 11.81 41.23 46.39
N ASN A 2 11.72 39.92 46.12
CA ASN A 2 12.44 39.29 45.01
C ASN A 2 11.41 38.85 43.97
N ALA A 3 11.43 39.50 42.81
CA ALA A 3 10.64 39.11 41.65
C ALA A 3 11.24 37.82 41.07
N LYS A 4 10.41 36.78 40.99
CA LYS A 4 10.71 35.57 40.20
C LYS A 4 10.46 35.90 38.73
N THR A 5 11.50 35.82 37.92
CA THR A 5 11.40 35.83 36.46
C THR A 5 11.00 34.42 36.02
N GLU A 6 9.81 34.26 35.43
CA GLU A 6 9.42 33.03 34.75
C GLU A 6 10.17 32.93 33.41
N PRO A 7 10.61 31.72 33.00
CA PRO A 7 11.29 31.54 31.72
C PRO A 7 10.29 31.69 30.57
N ASP A 8 10.67 32.55 29.63
CA ASP A 8 10.00 32.80 28.35
C ASP A 8 10.06 31.52 27.51
N ILE A 9 8.94 30.80 27.41
CA ILE A 9 8.82 29.63 26.54
C ILE A 9 8.53 30.15 25.14
N ASP A 10 9.53 30.07 24.26
CA ASP A 10 9.38 30.38 22.84
C ASP A 10 8.25 29.53 22.22
N PRO A 11 7.12 30.14 21.82
CA PRO A 11 6.00 29.40 21.22
C PRO A 11 6.35 28.82 19.85
N ALA A 12 7.45 29.25 19.21
CA ALA A 12 7.92 28.69 17.94
C ALA A 12 8.71 27.39 18.10
N ALA A 13 9.08 27.00 19.33
CA ALA A 13 9.77 25.74 19.59
C ALA A 13 8.82 24.51 19.68
N GLN A 14 7.50 24.72 19.68
CA GLN A 14 6.50 23.66 19.84
C GLN A 14 5.67 23.45 18.56
N ALA A 15 6.21 22.63 17.66
CA ALA A 15 5.52 21.62 16.84
C ALA A 15 6.37 21.33 15.60
N ARG A 16 7.50 20.62 15.78
CA ARG A 16 7.97 19.83 14.64
C ARG A 16 6.86 18.80 14.38
N PRO A 17 6.30 18.71 13.16
CA PRO A 17 5.40 17.62 12.86
C PRO A 17 6.18 16.33 13.12
N SER A 18 5.74 15.57 14.12
CA SER A 18 6.30 14.25 14.37
C SER A 18 5.96 13.39 13.16
N THR A 19 6.97 12.81 12.53
CA THR A 19 6.76 11.78 11.51
C THR A 19 5.78 10.74 12.08
N PRO A 20 4.72 10.39 11.34
CA PRO A 20 3.80 9.33 11.75
C PRO A 20 4.54 8.04 12.09
N ALA A 21 3.99 7.28 13.05
CA ALA A 21 4.61 6.03 13.48
C ALA A 21 4.54 4.95 12.39
N ASP A 22 5.53 4.07 12.39
CA ASP A 22 5.54 2.89 11.53
C ASP A 22 4.52 1.85 12.02
N HIS A 23 3.95 1.10 11.07
CA HIS A 23 3.05 -0.03 11.36
C HIS A 23 3.66 -1.33 10.85
N ARG A 24 3.41 -2.44 11.56
CA ARG A 24 4.00 -3.74 11.21
C ARG A 24 3.05 -4.88 11.51
N LEU A 25 3.00 -5.83 10.58
CA LEU A 25 2.42 -7.16 10.78
C LEU A 25 3.43 -8.22 10.41
N ARG A 26 3.34 -9.38 11.06
CA ARG A 26 4.22 -10.53 10.81
C ARG A 26 3.39 -11.79 10.95
N THR A 27 3.51 -12.73 10.00
CA THR A 27 2.85 -14.03 10.06
C THR A 27 3.24 -14.81 11.30
N ASP A 28 2.36 -15.68 11.79
CA ASP A 28 2.57 -16.46 13.03
C ASP A 28 3.82 -17.36 12.98
N ASP A 29 4.19 -17.85 11.78
CA ASP A 29 5.41 -18.63 11.56
C ASP A 29 6.68 -17.77 11.45
N GLY A 30 6.51 -16.45 11.49
CA GLY A 30 7.57 -15.46 11.39
C GLY A 30 8.23 -15.34 10.01
N LYS A 31 7.79 -16.11 9.01
CA LYS A 31 8.41 -16.17 7.69
C LYS A 31 8.19 -14.91 6.85
N CYS A 32 7.03 -14.27 7.01
CA CYS A 32 6.60 -13.12 6.22
C CYS A 32 6.24 -11.94 7.14
N SER A 33 6.59 -10.72 6.75
CA SER A 33 6.14 -9.51 7.43
C SER A 33 5.88 -8.38 6.45
N VAL A 34 5.06 -7.42 6.85
CA VAL A 34 4.89 -6.15 6.15
C VAL A 34 5.20 -5.01 7.13
N VAL A 35 5.98 -4.05 6.67
CA VAL A 35 6.31 -2.82 7.41
C VAL A 35 5.83 -1.64 6.59
N PHE A 36 5.04 -0.76 7.20
CA PHE A 36 4.64 0.52 6.64
C PHE A 36 5.46 1.62 7.31
N SER A 37 6.12 2.44 6.50
CA SER A 37 6.93 3.57 7.00
C SER A 37 6.56 4.85 6.25
N TRP A 38 6.55 5.96 6.98
CA TRP A 38 6.24 7.26 6.39
C TRP A 38 7.35 7.70 5.42
N CYS A 39 6.97 8.01 4.19
CA CYS A 39 7.85 8.46 3.12
C CYS A 39 7.27 9.72 2.47
N ALA A 40 7.93 10.86 2.71
CA ALA A 40 7.48 12.19 2.28
C ALA A 40 6.09 12.58 2.80
N ASP A 41 5.03 12.27 2.06
CA ASP A 41 3.64 12.67 2.30
C ASP A 41 2.67 11.48 2.46
N ARG A 42 3.18 10.25 2.39
CA ARG A 42 2.38 9.01 2.44
C ARG A 42 3.17 7.86 3.06
N TYR A 43 2.49 6.78 3.42
CA TYR A 43 3.12 5.53 3.80
C TYR A 43 3.54 4.74 2.56
N ALA A 44 4.78 4.28 2.55
CA ALA A 44 5.23 3.18 1.70
C ALA A 44 5.26 1.89 2.51
N HIS A 45 5.24 0.73 1.86
CA HIS A 45 5.38 -0.54 2.55
C HIS A 45 6.34 -1.51 1.89
N VAL A 46 6.92 -2.33 2.75
CA VAL A 46 7.85 -3.37 2.38
C VAL A 46 7.32 -4.68 2.92
N ILE A 47 7.19 -5.67 2.04
CA ILE A 47 6.98 -7.06 2.45
C ILE A 47 8.35 -7.71 2.50
N GLU A 48 8.65 -8.40 3.61
CA GLU A 48 9.96 -9.03 3.87
C GLU A 48 9.79 -10.51 4.19
N SER A 49 10.70 -11.32 3.66
CA SER A 49 10.90 -12.72 4.03
C SER A 49 12.06 -12.88 5.02
N THR A 50 12.10 -14.00 5.74
CA THR A 50 13.21 -14.33 6.65
C THR A 50 14.56 -14.54 5.96
N ASP A 51 14.57 -14.83 4.66
CA ASP A 51 15.81 -14.95 3.87
C ASP A 51 16.34 -13.61 3.35
N GLY A 52 15.66 -12.51 3.69
CA GLY A 52 16.06 -11.15 3.32
C GLY A 52 15.52 -10.67 1.97
N SER A 53 14.74 -11.50 1.26
CA SER A 53 14.04 -11.06 0.05
C SER A 53 12.95 -10.05 0.37
N ARG A 54 12.69 -9.13 -0.57
CA ARG A 54 11.78 -8.00 -0.36
C ARG A 54 10.92 -7.69 -1.57
N LEU A 55 9.66 -7.34 -1.34
CA LEU A 55 8.83 -6.59 -2.28
C LEU A 55 8.64 -5.18 -1.73
N LEU A 56 9.14 -4.20 -2.48
CA LEU A 56 9.08 -2.79 -2.14
C LEU A 56 7.96 -2.14 -2.93
N SER A 57 6.99 -1.51 -2.24
CA SER A 57 5.92 -0.77 -2.91
C SER A 57 6.47 0.43 -3.68
N VAL A 58 5.75 0.85 -4.72
CA VAL A 58 6.12 1.98 -5.58
C VAL A 58 5.05 3.07 -5.47
N GLU A 59 5.32 4.09 -4.67
CA GLU A 59 4.33 5.11 -4.28
C GLU A 59 4.23 6.33 -5.21
N GLY A 60 5.06 6.39 -6.25
CA GLY A 60 5.17 7.57 -7.11
C GLY A 60 5.78 8.77 -6.40
N THR A 61 5.35 9.97 -6.79
CA THR A 61 5.78 11.25 -6.22
C THR A 61 4.60 12.02 -5.62
N PRO A 62 4.85 13.00 -4.73
CA PRO A 62 3.80 13.89 -4.20
C PRO A 62 3.05 14.70 -5.28
N ALA A 63 3.61 14.82 -6.48
CA ALA A 63 2.99 15.54 -7.59
C ALA A 63 2.12 14.63 -8.49
N ASP A 64 2.06 13.32 -8.22
CA ASP A 64 1.27 12.38 -9.00
C ASP A 64 -0.18 12.40 -8.53
N ASP A 65 -1.10 12.82 -9.40
CA ASP A 65 -2.55 12.73 -9.15
C ASP A 65 -3.01 11.25 -9.05
N TRP A 66 -2.31 10.35 -9.74
CA TRP A 66 -2.55 8.91 -9.76
C TRP A 66 -1.22 8.15 -9.68
N PRO A 67 -0.70 7.95 -8.45
CA PRO A 67 0.57 7.28 -8.24
C PRO A 67 0.51 5.80 -8.60
N SER A 68 1.69 5.19 -8.80
CA SER A 68 1.83 3.76 -9.13
C SER A 68 1.30 2.80 -8.04
N SER A 69 1.02 3.29 -6.83
CA SER A 69 0.32 2.56 -5.79
C SER A 69 -0.67 3.49 -5.08
N ALA A 70 -1.76 2.92 -4.58
CA ALA A 70 -2.77 3.64 -3.82
C ALA A 70 -2.17 4.42 -2.63
N THR A 71 -2.46 5.72 -2.55
CA THR A 71 -1.91 6.60 -1.51
C THR A 71 -2.51 6.29 -0.15
N ILE A 72 -1.66 6.07 0.85
CA ILE A 72 -2.06 5.92 2.25
C ILE A 72 -1.44 7.06 3.07
N SER A 73 -2.25 7.96 3.61
CA SER A 73 -1.79 9.10 4.41
C SER A 73 -2.04 8.91 5.91
N GLN A 74 -2.87 7.93 6.29
CA GLN A 74 -3.15 7.60 7.67
C GLN A 74 -3.21 6.08 7.84
N LEU A 75 -2.62 5.59 8.93
CA LEU A 75 -2.68 4.21 9.34
C LEU A 75 -3.11 4.08 10.80
N SER A 76 -3.84 3.01 11.10
CA SER A 76 -4.04 2.50 12.46
C SER A 76 -3.72 1.01 12.48
N THR A 77 -3.30 0.51 13.65
CA THR A 77 -3.27 -0.94 13.90
C THR A 77 -4.28 -1.25 14.99
N GLU A 78 -5.22 -2.11 14.66
CA GLU A 78 -6.35 -2.47 15.50
C GLU A 78 -6.44 -3.98 15.67
N VAL A 79 -7.27 -4.43 16.61
CA VAL A 79 -7.57 -5.85 16.78
C VAL A 79 -8.99 -6.10 16.26
N ILE A 80 -9.10 -6.79 15.13
CA ILE A 80 -10.36 -7.16 14.49
C ILE A 80 -10.46 -8.68 14.50
N ASP A 81 -11.57 -9.21 15.02
CA ASP A 81 -11.78 -10.65 15.19
C ASP A 81 -10.60 -11.36 15.91
N GLY A 82 -10.04 -10.67 16.91
CA GLY A 82 -8.91 -11.17 17.70
C GLY A 82 -7.55 -11.11 17.01
N ARG A 83 -7.44 -10.48 15.83
CA ARG A 83 -6.21 -10.42 15.04
C ARG A 83 -5.74 -8.98 14.81
N PRO A 84 -4.43 -8.72 14.95
CA PRO A 84 -3.84 -7.46 14.51
C PRO A 84 -4.14 -7.20 13.04
N THR A 85 -4.70 -6.03 12.75
CA THR A 85 -5.12 -5.58 11.42
C THR A 85 -4.63 -4.15 11.23
N VAL A 86 -3.91 -3.91 10.14
CA VAL A 86 -3.54 -2.55 9.73
C VAL A 86 -4.66 -2.02 8.87
N LEU A 87 -5.23 -0.89 9.26
CA LEU A 87 -6.21 -0.15 8.47
C LEU A 87 -5.54 1.10 7.94
N GLY A 88 -5.71 1.36 6.66
CA GLY A 88 -5.17 2.54 6.00
C GLY A 88 -6.20 3.29 5.20
N VAL A 89 -6.06 4.60 5.19
CA VAL A 89 -6.81 5.49 4.31
C VAL A 89 -5.89 6.54 3.70
N GLY A 90 -6.27 7.02 2.52
CA GLY A 90 -5.63 8.17 1.90
C GLY A 90 -6.41 8.67 0.70
N SER A 91 -5.87 9.67 0.04
CA SER A 91 -6.52 10.28 -1.11
C SER A 91 -5.51 10.82 -2.09
N SER A 92 -5.80 10.64 -3.37
CA SER A 92 -5.08 11.28 -4.47
C SER A 92 -6.07 11.79 -5.50
N GLY A 93 -5.91 13.04 -5.92
CA GLY A 93 -6.87 13.72 -6.79
C GLY A 93 -8.31 13.64 -6.25
N THR A 94 -9.18 12.95 -6.98
CA THR A 94 -10.61 12.78 -6.63
C THR A 94 -10.97 11.39 -6.10
N THR A 95 -9.96 10.63 -5.67
CA THR A 95 -10.11 9.23 -5.27
C THR A 95 -9.71 9.05 -3.81
N HIS A 96 -10.59 8.41 -3.05
CA HIS A 96 -10.28 7.96 -1.70
C HIS A 96 -9.86 6.49 -1.72
N PHE A 97 -8.71 6.19 -1.15
CA PHE A 97 -8.22 4.83 -1.00
C PHE A 97 -8.41 4.36 0.43
N SER A 98 -8.72 3.08 0.57
CA SER A 98 -8.68 2.38 1.85
C SER A 98 -8.05 1.01 1.68
N VAL A 99 -7.35 0.55 2.70
CA VAL A 99 -6.77 -0.79 2.77
C VAL A 99 -7.00 -1.40 4.14
N SER A 100 -7.27 -2.70 4.16
CA SER A 100 -7.06 -3.53 5.36
C SER A 100 -6.00 -4.58 5.07
N VAL A 101 -5.05 -4.73 5.97
CA VAL A 101 -4.03 -5.78 5.92
C VAL A 101 -4.11 -6.61 7.18
N GLN A 102 -4.27 -7.92 7.02
CA GLN A 102 -4.45 -8.84 8.13
C GLN A 102 -3.73 -10.16 7.83
N MET A 103 -3.37 -10.89 8.89
CA MET A 103 -2.96 -12.29 8.76
C MET A 103 -4.16 -13.20 8.51
N GLU A 104 -4.11 -13.95 7.41
CA GLU A 104 -5.09 -14.97 7.05
C GLU A 104 -4.50 -16.37 7.29
N LEU A 105 -5.24 -17.25 7.98
CA LEU A 105 -4.87 -18.66 8.07
C LEU A 105 -5.46 -19.40 6.88
N THR A 106 -4.62 -19.85 5.95
CA THR A 106 -5.07 -20.52 4.72
C THR A 106 -5.10 -22.04 4.88
N GLY A 107 -5.70 -22.54 5.96
CA GLY A 107 -5.78 -23.98 6.25
C GLY A 107 -4.42 -24.68 6.09
N ASN A 108 -4.32 -25.63 5.14
CA ASN A 108 -3.11 -26.41 4.88
C ASN A 108 -1.97 -25.62 4.19
N ALA A 109 -2.23 -24.42 3.69
CA ALA A 109 -1.26 -23.63 2.92
C ALA A 109 -0.44 -22.64 3.76
N GLY A 110 -0.62 -22.65 5.09
CA GLY A 110 0.15 -21.81 6.03
C GLY A 110 -0.44 -20.40 6.23
N PRO A 111 0.21 -19.56 7.04
CA PRO A 111 -0.21 -18.18 7.24
C PRO A 111 0.14 -17.32 6.02
N ALA A 112 -0.75 -16.38 5.68
CA ALA A 112 -0.55 -15.42 4.61
C ALA A 112 -0.84 -14.00 5.11
N LEU A 113 -0.22 -12.99 4.48
CA LEU A 113 -0.67 -11.60 4.62
C LEU A 113 -1.69 -11.32 3.53
N ARG A 114 -2.91 -10.98 3.92
CA ARG A 114 -3.99 -10.59 3.02
C ARG A 114 -4.12 -9.07 2.98
N PHE A 115 -4.24 -8.55 1.77
CA PHE A 115 -4.47 -7.14 1.48
C PHE A 115 -5.83 -7.03 0.80
N ASP A 116 -6.73 -6.25 1.38
CA ASP A 116 -8.00 -5.89 0.77
C ASP A 116 -8.01 -4.38 0.56
N TRP A 117 -8.08 -3.97 -0.70
CA TRP A 117 -8.06 -2.58 -1.12
C TRP A 117 -9.43 -2.17 -1.65
N ALA A 118 -9.79 -0.91 -1.41
CA ALA A 118 -10.89 -0.26 -2.09
C ALA A 118 -10.51 1.16 -2.49
N ALA A 119 -11.02 1.59 -3.64
CA ALA A 119 -10.92 2.95 -4.13
C ALA A 119 -12.33 3.51 -4.40
N ARG A 120 -12.70 4.58 -3.70
CA ARG A 120 -13.95 5.30 -3.92
C ARG A 120 -13.70 6.50 -4.82
N LEU A 121 -14.29 6.44 -6.00
CA LEU A 121 -14.18 7.46 -7.04
C LEU A 121 -15.25 8.54 -6.86
N ALA A 122 -14.91 9.80 -7.10
CA ALA A 122 -15.89 10.89 -7.12
C ALA A 122 -16.96 10.67 -8.21
N ARG A 123 -16.55 10.13 -9.36
CA ARG A 123 -17.40 9.71 -10.49
C ARG A 123 -16.90 8.37 -11.04
N PRO A 124 -17.76 7.55 -11.66
CA PRO A 124 -17.30 6.38 -12.40
C PRO A 124 -16.29 6.74 -13.49
N LEU A 125 -15.35 5.83 -13.75
CA LEU A 125 -14.41 5.96 -14.86
C LEU A 125 -15.12 5.68 -16.18
N SER A 126 -14.83 6.49 -17.19
CA SER A 126 -15.23 6.22 -18.57
C SER A 126 -14.28 5.21 -19.21
N ALA A 127 -14.72 4.57 -20.29
CA ALA A 127 -13.83 3.70 -21.09
C ALA A 127 -12.57 4.43 -21.59
N ALA A 128 -12.66 5.74 -21.84
CA ALA A 128 -11.50 6.57 -22.21
C ALA A 128 -10.53 6.79 -21.03
N ASP A 129 -11.05 6.99 -19.81
CA ASP A 129 -10.22 7.11 -18.61
C ASP A 129 -9.43 5.80 -18.39
N ILE A 130 -10.09 4.65 -18.55
CA ILE A 130 -9.48 3.31 -18.41
C ILE A 130 -8.46 3.05 -19.53
N ALA A 131 -8.77 3.35 -20.80
CA ALA A 131 -7.86 3.10 -21.91
C ALA A 131 -6.53 3.89 -21.79
N ASN A 132 -6.57 5.08 -21.18
CA ASN A 132 -5.37 5.88 -20.91
C ASN A 132 -4.54 5.35 -19.73
N THR A 133 -5.00 4.31 -19.02
CA THR A 133 -4.29 3.71 -17.88
C THR A 133 -3.19 2.75 -18.29
N ALA A 134 -3.41 2.01 -19.38
CA ALA A 134 -2.49 0.97 -19.87
C ALA A 134 -1.38 1.52 -20.80
N ALA A 135 -1.46 2.78 -21.22
CA ALA A 135 -0.64 3.30 -22.31
C ALA A 135 0.58 4.09 -21.81
N SER A 136 1.73 3.41 -21.72
CA SER A 136 3.09 3.98 -21.77
C SER A 136 3.58 4.79 -20.56
N SER A 137 4.82 4.49 -20.17
CA SER A 137 5.65 5.14 -19.14
C SER A 137 5.91 6.64 -19.36
N GLU A 138 5.45 7.23 -20.46
CA GLU A 138 5.71 8.65 -20.79
C GLU A 138 4.56 9.61 -20.47
N LYS A 139 3.33 9.11 -20.21
CA LYS A 139 2.21 9.95 -19.76
C LYS A 139 1.59 9.33 -18.51
N GLN A 140 1.51 10.11 -17.44
CA GLN A 140 0.79 9.73 -16.21
C GLN A 140 -0.57 9.14 -16.58
N SER A 141 -0.76 7.86 -16.23
CA SER A 141 -2.05 7.20 -16.29
C SER A 141 -3.06 8.06 -15.52
N LEU A 142 -4.17 8.42 -16.18
CA LEU A 142 -5.21 9.24 -15.55
C LEU A 142 -6.13 8.46 -14.62
N ALA A 143 -5.90 7.15 -14.42
CA ALA A 143 -6.78 6.30 -13.62
C ALA A 143 -6.13 5.00 -13.13
N TRP A 144 -4.81 4.97 -12.88
CA TRP A 144 -4.19 3.76 -12.31
C TRP A 144 -4.75 3.47 -10.92
N LEU A 145 -5.35 2.28 -10.79
CA LEU A 145 -5.83 1.71 -9.54
C LEU A 145 -5.09 0.40 -9.31
N GLY A 146 -4.31 0.31 -8.24
CA GLY A 146 -3.60 -0.92 -7.94
C GLY A 146 -2.51 -0.77 -6.90
N SER A 147 -1.71 -1.83 -6.80
CA SER A 147 -0.47 -1.89 -6.03
C SER A 147 0.65 -2.31 -6.96
N THR A 148 1.72 -1.51 -7.02
CA THR A 148 2.93 -1.87 -7.77
C THR A 148 4.07 -2.14 -6.80
N TYR A 149 4.79 -3.22 -7.06
CA TYR A 149 5.96 -3.65 -6.31
C TYR A 149 7.16 -3.78 -7.23
N HIS A 150 8.34 -3.59 -6.66
CA HIS A 150 9.60 -4.00 -7.27
C HIS A 150 10.36 -4.93 -6.31
N SER A 151 11.08 -5.89 -6.89
CA SER A 151 11.99 -6.74 -6.13
C SER A 151 13.44 -6.43 -6.53
N PRO A 152 14.25 -5.83 -5.64
CA PRO A 152 15.65 -5.52 -5.94
C PRO A 152 16.48 -6.73 -6.37
N THR A 153 16.09 -7.93 -5.94
CA THR A 153 16.77 -9.20 -6.21
C THR A 153 15.97 -10.12 -7.14
N GLY A 154 14.88 -9.63 -7.74
CA GLY A 154 13.89 -10.45 -8.45
C GLY A 154 12.92 -11.15 -7.50
N THR A 155 11.70 -11.46 -7.95
CA THR A 155 10.69 -12.13 -7.12
C THR A 155 11.16 -13.55 -6.81
N PRO A 156 11.35 -13.93 -5.53
CA PRO A 156 11.86 -15.26 -5.23
C PRO A 156 10.83 -16.35 -5.55
N ALA A 157 11.31 -17.51 -5.99
CA ALA A 157 10.45 -18.62 -6.41
C ALA A 157 9.54 -19.17 -5.29
N HIS A 158 9.88 -18.91 -4.02
CA HIS A 158 9.10 -19.36 -2.86
C HIS A 158 8.00 -18.38 -2.45
N TRP A 159 7.93 -17.20 -3.07
CA TRP A 159 6.83 -16.26 -2.87
C TRP A 159 5.65 -16.71 -3.70
N ASN A 160 4.51 -16.87 -3.07
CA ASN A 160 3.28 -17.17 -3.75
C ASN A 160 2.28 -16.03 -3.49
N ILE A 161 1.97 -15.33 -4.57
CA ILE A 161 1.08 -14.17 -4.59
C ILE A 161 -0.19 -14.64 -5.29
N GLU A 162 -1.27 -14.72 -4.54
CA GLU A 162 -2.56 -15.18 -5.03
C GLU A 162 -3.52 -14.01 -5.14
N THR A 163 -4.07 -13.80 -6.32
CA THR A 163 -5.14 -12.83 -6.53
C THR A 163 -6.45 -13.37 -5.95
N ILE A 164 -7.26 -12.46 -5.40
CA ILE A 164 -8.56 -12.78 -4.83
C ILE A 164 -9.61 -11.92 -5.54
N ALA A 165 -10.77 -12.52 -5.83
CA ALA A 165 -11.89 -11.88 -6.51
C ALA A 165 -11.48 -11.22 -7.84
N SER A 166 -11.95 -10.00 -8.09
CA SER A 166 -11.74 -9.23 -9.32
C SER A 166 -10.36 -8.56 -9.37
N THR A 167 -9.29 -9.35 -9.22
CA THR A 167 -7.91 -8.86 -9.21
C THR A 167 -7.08 -9.57 -10.28
N SER A 168 -6.43 -8.80 -11.15
CA SER A 168 -5.41 -9.28 -12.09
C SER A 168 -4.02 -8.98 -11.59
N MET A 169 -3.08 -9.84 -11.98
CA MET A 169 -1.67 -9.70 -11.67
C MET A 169 -0.87 -9.71 -12.97
N GLU A 170 0.01 -8.73 -13.13
CA GLU A 170 0.95 -8.62 -14.24
C GLU A 170 2.36 -8.58 -13.68
N GLN A 171 3.23 -9.45 -14.19
CA GLN A 171 4.64 -9.47 -13.86
C GLN A 171 5.43 -9.14 -15.13
N ASP A 172 6.22 -8.08 -15.08
CA ASP A 172 7.07 -7.69 -16.20
C ASP A 172 8.28 -8.62 -16.25
N SER A 173 8.32 -9.50 -17.26
CA SER A 173 9.42 -10.44 -17.45
C SER A 173 10.67 -9.81 -18.06
N ASP A 174 10.52 -8.64 -18.70
CA ASP A 174 11.60 -7.93 -19.39
C ASP A 174 12.27 -6.90 -18.48
N ASP A 175 11.61 -6.49 -17.39
CA ASP A 175 12.22 -5.66 -16.36
C ASP A 175 13.16 -6.47 -15.46
N SER A 176 14.47 -6.19 -15.60
CA SER A 176 15.53 -6.69 -14.71
C SER A 176 15.28 -6.49 -13.21
N ARG A 177 14.36 -5.59 -12.83
CA ARG A 177 13.99 -5.26 -11.44
C ARG A 177 12.73 -5.98 -10.94
N GLY A 178 12.16 -6.89 -11.74
CA GLY A 178 11.04 -7.74 -11.33
C GLY A 178 9.82 -6.94 -10.89
N LYS A 179 9.33 -6.05 -11.75
CA LYS A 179 8.12 -5.27 -11.48
C LYS A 179 6.90 -6.19 -11.44
N LEU A 180 6.10 -6.02 -10.39
CA LEU A 180 4.84 -6.72 -10.17
C LEU A 180 3.73 -5.69 -10.01
N SER A 181 2.63 -5.85 -10.74
CA SER A 181 1.45 -4.98 -10.65
C SER A 181 0.21 -5.81 -10.34
N LEU A 182 -0.56 -5.37 -9.34
CA LEU A 182 -1.83 -5.97 -8.93
C LEU A 182 -2.91 -4.90 -9.08
N GLN A 183 -3.93 -5.18 -9.89
CA GLN A 183 -4.97 -4.20 -10.22
C GLN A 183 -6.37 -4.86 -10.31
N PRO A 184 -7.45 -4.09 -10.14
CA PRO A 184 -8.80 -4.55 -10.38
C PRO A 184 -9.01 -5.02 -11.83
N THR A 185 -9.81 -6.07 -12.03
CA THR A 185 -10.15 -6.56 -13.39
C THR A 185 -11.27 -5.77 -14.08
N SER A 186 -12.07 -5.01 -13.32
CA SER A 186 -13.13 -4.13 -13.82
C SER A 186 -13.17 -2.87 -12.97
N MET A 187 -13.34 -1.73 -13.64
CA MET A 187 -13.36 -0.38 -13.05
C MET A 187 -14.46 0.49 -13.65
N ASP A 188 -15.23 -0.06 -14.59
CA ASP A 188 -16.23 0.64 -15.38
C ASP A 188 -17.58 0.72 -14.66
N ASP A 189 -18.23 1.88 -14.78
CA ASP A 189 -19.56 2.18 -14.25
C ASP A 189 -19.78 1.93 -12.74
N VAL A 190 -18.69 1.80 -11.98
CA VAL A 190 -18.72 1.62 -10.52
C VAL A 190 -18.15 2.85 -9.80
N ARG A 191 -18.69 3.15 -8.62
CA ARG A 191 -18.16 4.21 -7.73
C ARG A 191 -17.12 3.71 -6.74
N THR A 192 -17.12 2.41 -6.46
CA THR A 192 -16.18 1.76 -5.57
C THR A 192 -15.57 0.61 -6.32
N VAL A 193 -14.25 0.61 -6.41
CA VAL A 193 -13.46 -0.43 -7.06
C VAL A 193 -12.70 -1.16 -5.96
N GLU A 194 -12.73 -2.49 -5.98
CA GLU A 194 -12.11 -3.33 -4.97
C GLU A 194 -11.14 -4.30 -5.62
N TRP A 195 -10.01 -4.55 -4.97
CA TRP A 195 -9.08 -5.60 -5.34
C TRP A 195 -8.44 -6.18 -4.10
N SER A 196 -8.07 -7.45 -4.18
CA SER A 196 -7.57 -8.18 -3.03
C SER A 196 -6.55 -9.22 -3.47
N TYR A 197 -5.56 -9.44 -2.63
CA TYR A 197 -4.56 -10.46 -2.86
C TYR A 197 -3.99 -10.92 -1.53
N ARG A 198 -3.31 -12.06 -1.56
CA ARG A 198 -2.55 -12.55 -0.41
C ARG A 198 -1.17 -13.01 -0.81
N ILE A 199 -0.25 -12.88 0.12
CA ILE A 199 1.16 -13.21 -0.06
C ILE A 199 1.56 -14.21 1.01
N LYS A 200 2.11 -15.33 0.56
CA LYS A 200 2.66 -16.38 1.42
C LYS A 200 4.08 -16.76 1.00
N ILE A 201 4.83 -17.28 1.95
CA ILE A 201 6.22 -17.71 1.77
C ILE A 201 6.27 -19.21 2.05
N GLY A 202 6.55 -19.99 1.00
CA GLY A 202 6.70 -21.45 1.06
C GLY A 202 7.87 -21.89 1.93
#